data_AF-A0A352BFZ6-F1
#
_entry.id   AF-A0A352BFZ6-F1
#
_cell.length_a   1.000
_cell.length_b   1.000
_cell.length_c   1.000
_cell.angle_alpha   90.00
_cell.angle_beta   90.00
_cell.angle_gamma   90.00
#
_symmetry.space_group_name_H-M   'P 1'
#
loop_
_entity.id
_entity.type
_entity.pdbx_description
1 polymer ?
#
loop_
_entity_poly.entity_id
_entity_poly.type
_entity_poly.pdbx_seq_one_letter_code
_entity_poly.pdbx_strand_id
1 'polypeptide(L)'
;MTLGYTLKLMLSNFSNVWKLLLYKLICILCVLGLTTVVAWPIINVLIRENFFVNLQTSFEDMLFNLNIEKLFVSVDKTVKSFFEIVSANNYLALTIVCGVVAVVLFTFLNGYASIAVHESINGYMSSLTRYGFTNAYVSNFGRATLFNLASLITIVPLNFAIWIGAYFMASRLYAKIGVIAIILTFLVLILLLTLKNTFFSGWKPALIVHNQPTFVALKNGVVAMFRRFFRTLSNYAIIILALLIINLFGISLTAGVALVVTLPLSTLLCIILDQVSYYECMGMRFYTDGEHVITPKKLEQQDKFAKVKDII
;
A
#
# COMPACT_ATOMS: atom_id res chain seq x y z
N MET A 1 1.85 4.84 21.71
CA MET A 1 0.64 5.68 21.70
C MET A 1 -0.06 5.67 20.34
N THR A 2 0.62 6.11 19.26
CA THR A 2 0.08 6.18 17.89
C THR A 2 -0.53 4.86 17.38
N LEU A 3 0.14 3.73 17.62
CA LEU A 3 -0.35 2.39 17.22
C LEU A 3 -1.66 2.00 17.93
N GLY A 4 -1.77 2.24 19.24
CA GLY A 4 -2.99 1.93 19.99
C GLY A 4 -4.21 2.70 19.48
N TYR A 5 -4.01 3.97 19.10
CA TYR A 5 -5.06 4.78 18.50
C TYR A 5 -5.44 4.31 17.09
N THR A 6 -4.45 3.92 16.30
CA THR A 6 -4.65 3.36 14.96
C THR A 6 -5.54 2.12 15.00
N LEU A 7 -5.28 1.19 15.93
CA LEU A 7 -6.07 -0.03 16.09
C LEU A 7 -7.50 0.25 16.59
N LYS A 8 -7.67 1.15 17.57
CA LYS A 8 -9.02 1.56 18.03
C LYS A 8 -9.84 2.17 16.89
N LEU A 9 -9.23 3.06 16.10
CA LEU A 9 -9.90 3.72 14.99
C LEU A 9 -10.22 2.75 13.84
N MET A 10 -9.39 1.73 13.65
CA MET A 10 -9.63 0.64 12.70
C MET A 10 -10.87 -0.17 13.09
N LEU A 11 -11.00 -0.51 14.37
CA LEU A 11 -12.16 -1.25 14.88
C LEU A 11 -13.46 -0.43 14.77
N SER A 12 -13.41 0.87 15.08
CA SER A 12 -14.59 1.74 14.96
C SER A 12 -15.02 1.99 13.50
N ASN A 13 -14.09 1.88 12.54
CA ASN A 13 -14.34 2.07 11.11
C ASN A 13 -14.28 0.76 10.29
N PHE A 14 -14.44 -0.40 10.93
CA PHE A 14 -14.30 -1.70 10.28
C PHE A 14 -15.27 -1.91 9.10
N SER A 15 -16.43 -1.25 9.11
CA SER A 15 -17.40 -1.27 7.99
C SER A 15 -16.76 -0.85 6.66
N ASN A 16 -15.75 0.03 6.68
CA ASN A 16 -15.07 0.47 5.46
C ASN A 16 -14.21 -0.63 4.82
N VAL A 17 -13.83 -1.69 5.57
CA VAL A 17 -13.12 -2.86 5.02
C VAL A 17 -13.98 -3.57 3.98
N TRP A 18 -15.27 -3.79 4.27
CA TRP A 18 -16.20 -4.47 3.36
C TRP A 18 -16.47 -3.67 2.09
N LYS A 19 -16.61 -2.34 2.22
CA LYS A 19 -16.77 -1.44 1.07
C LYS A 19 -15.52 -1.43 0.19
N LEU A 20 -14.34 -1.40 0.80
CA LEU A 20 -13.07 -1.52 0.09
C LEU A 20 -12.90 -2.86 -0.61
N LEU A 21 -13.33 -3.96 0.03
CA LEU A 21 -13.29 -5.30 -0.55
C LEU A 21 -14.12 -5.37 -1.84
N LEU A 22 -15.39 -4.96 -1.78
CA LEU A 22 -16.28 -4.95 -2.93
C LEU A 22 -15.73 -4.07 -4.06
N TYR A 23 -15.28 -2.86 -3.73
CA TYR A 23 -14.69 -1.95 -4.72
C TYR A 23 -13.44 -2.56 -5.38
N LYS A 24 -12.53 -3.14 -4.60
CA LYS A 24 -11.31 -3.76 -5.12
C LYS A 24 -11.62 -4.96 -6.02
N LEU A 25 -12.60 -5.78 -5.66
CA LEU A 25 -13.04 -6.91 -6.47
C LEU A 25 -13.53 -6.44 -7.84
N ILE A 26 -14.42 -5.44 -7.86
CA ILE A 26 -14.91 -4.83 -9.11
C ILE A 26 -13.74 -4.28 -9.94
N CYS A 27 -12.79 -3.58 -9.30
CA CYS A 27 -11.63 -3.03 -9.99
C CYS A 27 -10.73 -4.11 -10.59
N ILE A 28 -10.48 -5.20 -9.86
CA ILE A 28 -9.69 -6.33 -10.36
C ILE A 28 -10.40 -6.94 -11.58
N LEU A 29 -11.72 -7.17 -11.51
CA LEU A 29 -12.48 -7.68 -12.65
C LEU A 29 -12.41 -6.75 -13.87
N CYS A 30 -12.54 -5.43 -13.67
CA CYS A 30 -12.44 -4.46 -14.75
C CYS A 30 -11.04 -4.46 -15.39
N VAL A 31 -9.97 -4.47 -14.58
CA VAL A 31 -8.60 -4.51 -15.07
C VAL A 31 -8.33 -5.82 -15.80
N LEU A 32 -8.75 -6.96 -15.26
CA LEU A 32 -8.57 -8.26 -15.91
C LEU A 32 -9.37 -8.32 -17.23
N GLY A 33 -10.62 -7.88 -17.25
CA GLY A 33 -11.44 -7.87 -18.45
C GLY A 33 -10.83 -7.01 -19.57
N LEU A 34 -10.35 -5.81 -19.26
CA LEU A 34 -9.74 -4.92 -20.25
C LEU A 34 -8.36 -5.39 -20.71
N THR A 35 -7.54 -5.90 -19.79
CA THR A 35 -6.16 -6.31 -20.12
C THR A 35 -6.10 -7.66 -20.83
N THR A 36 -7.02 -8.59 -20.54
CA THR A 36 -7.06 -9.91 -21.21
C THR A 36 -7.39 -9.81 -22.70
N VAL A 37 -8.25 -8.87 -23.10
CA VAL A 37 -8.58 -8.63 -24.52
C VAL A 37 -7.33 -8.21 -25.31
N VAL A 38 -6.50 -7.34 -24.74
CA VAL A 38 -5.28 -6.84 -25.39
C VAL A 38 -4.13 -7.85 -25.26
N ALA A 39 -4.07 -8.61 -24.17
CA ALA A 39 -3.03 -9.60 -23.89
C ALA A 39 -3.29 -10.99 -24.48
N TRP A 40 -4.45 -11.22 -25.13
CA TRP A 40 -4.82 -12.51 -25.72
C TRP A 40 -3.73 -13.20 -26.57
N PRO A 41 -3.02 -12.52 -27.49
CA PRO A 41 -1.95 -13.18 -28.26
C PRO A 41 -0.81 -13.70 -27.38
N ILE A 42 -0.47 -12.98 -26.30
CA ILE A 42 0.58 -13.39 -25.36
C ILE A 42 0.08 -14.55 -24.49
N ILE A 43 -1.16 -14.47 -24.02
CA ILE A 43 -1.79 -15.52 -23.21
C ILE A 43 -1.81 -16.85 -23.98
N ASN A 44 -2.13 -16.82 -25.28
CA ASN A 44 -2.13 -18.02 -26.11
C ASN A 44 -0.74 -18.66 -26.25
N VAL A 45 0.30 -17.84 -26.37
CA VAL A 45 1.69 -18.34 -26.40
C VAL A 45 2.07 -18.94 -25.04
N LEU A 46 1.71 -18.29 -23.93
CA LEU A 46 1.99 -18.80 -22.58
C LEU A 46 1.25 -20.11 -22.27
N ILE A 47 0.01 -20.26 -22.77
CA ILE A 47 -0.75 -21.52 -22.65
C ILE A 47 -0.06 -22.64 -23.43
N ARG A 48 0.42 -22.36 -24.65
CA ARG A 48 1.13 -23.36 -25.49
C ARG A 48 2.42 -23.85 -24.85
N GLU A 49 3.13 -22.97 -24.15
CA GLU A 49 4.38 -23.28 -23.44
C GLU A 49 4.16 -23.86 -22.03
N ASN A 50 2.92 -24.21 -21.65
CA ASN A 50 2.55 -24.73 -20.32
C ASN A 50 3.01 -23.84 -19.14
N PHE A 51 3.18 -22.54 -19.37
CA PHE A 51 3.67 -21.60 -18.35
C PHE A 51 2.77 -21.60 -17.10
N PHE A 52 1.44 -21.62 -17.30
CA PHE A 52 0.48 -21.61 -16.20
C PHE A 52 0.50 -22.90 -15.36
N VAL A 53 0.82 -24.03 -15.96
CA VAL A 53 0.99 -25.31 -15.25
C VAL A 53 2.23 -25.25 -14.36
N ASN A 54 3.35 -24.75 -14.89
CA ASN A 54 4.59 -24.55 -14.12
C ASN A 54 4.42 -23.54 -12.97
N LEU A 55 3.57 -22.53 -13.16
CA LEU A 55 3.24 -21.55 -12.13
C LEU A 55 2.35 -22.17 -11.05
N GLN A 56 1.37 -22.98 -11.43
CA GLN A 56 0.52 -23.71 -10.49
C GLN A 56 1.34 -24.68 -9.64
N THR A 57 2.23 -25.48 -10.23
CA THR A 57 3.09 -26.40 -9.46
C THR A 57 4.00 -25.64 -8.49
N SER A 58 4.52 -24.48 -8.90
CA SER A 58 5.31 -23.60 -8.02
C SER A 58 4.48 -23.06 -6.84
N PHE A 59 3.19 -22.81 -7.05
CA PHE A 59 2.27 -22.32 -6.03
C PHE A 59 1.82 -23.43 -5.07
N GLU A 60 1.64 -24.65 -5.55
CA GLU A 60 1.37 -25.82 -4.71
C GLU A 60 2.56 -26.13 -3.80
N ASP A 61 3.79 -26.05 -4.33
CA ASP A 61 5.01 -26.15 -3.52
C ASP A 61 5.10 -25.06 -2.45
N MET A 62 4.56 -23.86 -2.72
CA MET A 62 4.47 -22.77 -1.73
C MET A 62 3.54 -23.08 -0.58
N LEU A 63 2.35 -23.59 -0.89
CA LEU A 63 1.29 -23.79 0.09
C LEU A 63 1.58 -24.97 1.02
N PHE A 64 2.15 -26.06 0.48
CA PHE A 64 2.26 -27.31 1.24
C PHE A 64 3.64 -27.56 1.83
N ASN A 65 4.72 -27.06 1.21
CA ASN A 65 6.09 -27.39 1.65
C ASN A 65 6.81 -26.26 2.42
N LEU A 66 6.29 -25.02 2.41
CA LEU A 66 6.84 -23.82 3.09
C LEU A 66 8.38 -23.66 2.98
N ASN A 67 8.97 -24.15 1.89
CA ASN A 67 10.41 -24.12 1.71
C ASN A 67 10.81 -22.87 0.93
N ILE A 68 11.27 -21.86 1.67
CA ILE A 68 11.64 -20.53 1.16
C ILE A 68 12.71 -20.61 0.05
N GLU A 69 13.63 -21.56 0.13
CA GLU A 69 14.67 -21.74 -0.88
C GLU A 69 14.11 -22.26 -2.19
N LYS A 70 13.31 -23.34 -2.14
CA LYS A 70 12.64 -23.87 -3.33
C LYS A 70 11.75 -22.82 -3.99
N LEU A 71 11.09 -21.99 -3.19
CA LEU A 71 10.27 -20.89 -3.69
C LEU A 71 11.08 -19.85 -4.43
N PHE A 72 12.20 -19.44 -3.87
CA PHE A 72 13.06 -18.47 -4.52
C PHE A 72 13.56 -18.98 -5.88
N VAL A 73 14.00 -20.24 -5.93
CA VAL A 73 14.45 -20.88 -7.17
C VAL A 73 13.32 -21.03 -8.18
N SER A 74 12.11 -21.38 -7.74
CA SER A 74 10.96 -21.54 -8.65
C SER A 74 10.49 -20.21 -9.21
N VAL A 75 10.46 -19.15 -8.39
CA VAL A 75 10.14 -17.79 -8.83
C VAL A 75 11.17 -17.30 -9.84
N ASP A 76 12.47 -17.49 -9.57
CA ASP A 76 13.53 -17.11 -10.49
C ASP A 76 13.43 -17.83 -11.85
N LYS A 77 13.18 -19.15 -11.84
CA LYS A 77 12.93 -19.93 -13.06
C LYS A 77 11.71 -19.44 -13.82
N THR A 78 10.61 -19.17 -13.12
CA THR A 78 9.36 -18.70 -13.73
C THR A 78 9.59 -17.34 -14.40
N VAL A 79 10.26 -16.40 -13.73
CA VAL A 79 10.58 -15.08 -14.30
C VAL A 79 11.46 -15.21 -15.54
N LYS A 80 12.51 -16.04 -15.50
CA LYS A 80 13.39 -16.26 -16.66
C LYS A 80 12.66 -16.89 -17.83
N SER A 81 11.89 -17.95 -17.58
CA SER A 81 11.08 -18.60 -18.61
C SER A 81 10.09 -17.64 -19.28
N PHE A 82 9.49 -16.72 -18.51
CA PHE A 82 8.61 -15.70 -19.06
C PHE A 82 9.37 -14.78 -20.04
N PHE A 83 10.55 -14.28 -19.66
CA PHE A 83 11.34 -13.43 -20.55
C PHE A 83 11.83 -14.17 -21.79
N GLU A 84 12.23 -15.43 -21.66
CA GLU A 84 12.64 -16.27 -22.79
C GLU A 84 11.49 -16.44 -23.80
N ILE A 85 10.29 -16.83 -23.33
CA ILE A 85 9.11 -17.01 -24.18
C ILE A 85 8.72 -15.71 -24.89
N VAL A 86 8.76 -14.57 -24.19
CA VAL A 86 8.39 -13.28 -24.77
C VAL A 86 9.43 -12.79 -25.78
N SER A 87 10.72 -13.00 -25.49
CA SER A 87 11.82 -12.62 -26.40
C SER A 87 11.86 -13.46 -27.67
N ALA A 88 11.59 -14.77 -27.57
CA ALA A 88 11.58 -15.68 -28.70
C ALA A 88 10.48 -15.37 -29.74
N ASN A 89 9.37 -14.76 -29.29
CA ASN A 89 8.20 -14.51 -30.14
C ASN A 89 8.05 -13.04 -30.57
N ASN A 90 9.06 -12.17 -30.32
CA ASN A 90 9.04 -10.74 -30.66
C ASN A 90 7.82 -9.94 -30.11
N TYR A 91 7.11 -10.48 -29.11
CA TYR A 91 5.97 -9.81 -28.48
C TYR A 91 6.38 -8.86 -27.34
N LEU A 92 7.68 -8.56 -27.21
CA LEU A 92 8.21 -7.68 -26.15
C LEU A 92 7.50 -6.33 -26.10
N ALA A 93 7.31 -5.67 -27.25
CA ALA A 93 6.64 -4.38 -27.32
C ALA A 93 5.17 -4.47 -26.85
N LEU A 94 4.45 -5.51 -27.27
CA LEU A 94 3.06 -5.72 -26.87
C LEU A 94 2.95 -6.02 -25.36
N THR A 95 3.84 -6.83 -24.81
CA THR A 95 3.88 -7.14 -23.38
C THR A 95 4.16 -5.89 -22.54
N ILE A 96 5.07 -5.02 -22.99
CA ILE A 96 5.36 -3.75 -22.31
C ILE A 96 4.13 -2.84 -22.33
N VAL A 97 3.50 -2.67 -23.49
CA VAL A 97 2.31 -1.81 -23.62
C VAL A 97 1.16 -2.33 -22.75
N CYS A 98 0.86 -3.63 -22.80
CA CYS A 98 -0.16 -4.26 -21.95
C CYS A 98 0.14 -4.06 -20.46
N GLY A 99 1.39 -4.27 -20.04
CA GLY A 99 1.84 -4.09 -18.67
C GLY A 99 1.66 -2.64 -18.19
N VAL A 100 2.06 -1.66 -19.01
CA VAL A 100 1.89 -0.23 -18.69
C VAL A 100 0.40 0.12 -18.54
N VAL A 101 -0.45 -0.33 -19.48
CA VAL A 101 -1.90 -0.08 -19.40
C VAL A 101 -2.51 -0.68 -18.13
N ALA A 102 -2.15 -1.93 -17.80
CA ALA A 102 -2.63 -2.60 -16.59
C ALA A 102 -2.22 -1.85 -15.32
N VAL A 103 -0.95 -1.43 -15.23
CA VAL A 103 -0.40 -0.70 -14.08
C VAL A 103 -1.05 0.67 -13.92
N VAL A 104 -1.25 1.39 -15.04
CA VAL A 104 -1.93 2.68 -15.04
C VAL A 104 -3.36 2.51 -14.53
N LEU A 105 -4.16 1.64 -15.13
CA LEU A 105 -5.55 1.39 -14.72
C LEU A 105 -5.64 0.98 -13.25
N PHE A 106 -4.81 0.05 -12.81
CA PHE A 106 -4.79 -0.41 -11.42
C PHE A 106 -4.41 0.70 -10.44
N THR A 107 -3.45 1.56 -10.79
CA THR A 107 -3.04 2.69 -9.95
C THR A 107 -4.17 3.70 -9.81
N PHE A 108 -4.82 4.06 -10.92
CA PHE A 108 -5.95 4.98 -10.90
C PHE A 108 -7.10 4.45 -10.05
N LEU A 109 -7.57 3.24 -10.33
CA LEU A 109 -8.70 2.64 -9.63
C LEU A 109 -8.47 2.52 -8.13
N ASN A 110 -7.30 2.04 -7.70
CA ASN A 110 -6.97 1.96 -6.27
C ASN A 110 -6.78 3.33 -5.62
N GLY A 111 -6.23 4.29 -6.35
CA GLY A 111 -6.03 5.64 -5.85
C GLY A 111 -7.35 6.37 -5.55
N TYR A 112 -8.37 6.20 -6.40
CA TYR A 112 -9.71 6.75 -6.16
C TYR A 112 -10.32 6.23 -4.84
N ALA A 113 -10.33 4.92 -4.62
CA ALA A 113 -10.81 4.36 -3.37
C ALA A 113 -9.97 4.77 -2.17
N SER A 114 -8.65 4.86 -2.32
CA SER A 114 -7.78 5.27 -1.23
C SER A 114 -8.12 6.68 -0.75
N ILE A 115 -8.36 7.63 -1.65
CA ILE A 115 -8.69 9.02 -1.29
C ILE A 115 -10.07 9.13 -0.65
N ALA A 116 -11.07 8.43 -1.20
CA ALA A 116 -12.42 8.39 -0.62
C ALA A 116 -12.38 7.89 0.84
N VAL A 117 -11.58 6.85 1.11
CA VAL A 117 -11.43 6.33 2.49
C VAL A 117 -10.68 7.30 3.38
N HIS A 118 -9.65 7.98 2.89
CA HIS A 118 -8.97 9.02 3.68
C HIS A 118 -9.92 10.15 4.07
N GLU A 119 -10.85 10.57 3.20
CA GLU A 119 -11.85 11.59 3.55
C GLU A 119 -12.84 11.06 4.59
N SER A 120 -13.32 9.82 4.44
CA SER A 120 -14.23 9.22 5.42
C SER A 120 -13.60 9.14 6.82
N ILE A 121 -12.31 8.80 6.90
CA ILE A 121 -11.56 8.74 8.16
C ILE A 121 -11.30 10.15 8.69
N ASN A 122 -10.98 11.11 7.81
CA ASN A 122 -10.79 12.50 8.22
C ASN A 122 -12.07 13.10 8.82
N GLY A 123 -13.24 12.83 8.23
CA GLY A 123 -14.54 13.26 8.77
C GLY A 123 -14.85 12.69 10.14
N TYR A 124 -14.50 11.41 10.34
CA TYR A 124 -14.63 10.75 11.64
C TYR A 124 -13.67 11.36 12.67
N MET A 125 -12.41 11.55 12.30
CA MET A 125 -11.37 12.09 13.19
C MET A 125 -11.55 13.56 13.54
N SER A 126 -12.14 14.37 12.67
CA SER A 126 -12.30 15.82 12.88
C SER A 126 -13.66 16.20 13.48
N SER A 127 -14.72 15.44 13.20
CA SER A 127 -16.08 15.84 13.58
C SER A 127 -17.00 14.66 13.95
N LEU A 128 -16.46 13.44 14.14
CA LEU A 128 -17.24 12.21 14.35
C LEU A 128 -18.30 11.94 13.27
N THR A 129 -18.12 12.53 12.08
CA THR A 129 -19.07 12.40 10.96
C THR A 129 -18.72 11.17 10.12
N ARG A 130 -19.71 10.31 9.88
CA ARG A 130 -19.56 9.13 9.01
C ARG A 130 -19.97 9.48 7.59
N TYR A 131 -19.00 9.90 6.77
CA TYR A 131 -19.26 10.11 5.35
C TYR A 131 -19.50 8.78 4.62
N GLY A 132 -20.52 8.75 3.76
CA GLY A 132 -20.77 7.62 2.87
C GLY A 132 -19.65 7.47 1.83
N PHE A 133 -19.20 6.24 1.58
CA PHE A 133 -18.09 5.95 0.65
C PHE A 133 -18.33 6.51 -0.76
N THR A 134 -19.57 6.41 -1.27
CA THR A 134 -19.93 6.90 -2.61
C THR A 134 -19.91 8.42 -2.68
N ASN A 135 -20.41 9.09 -1.64
CA ASN A 135 -20.37 10.55 -1.57
C ASN A 135 -18.92 11.05 -1.55
N ALA A 136 -18.08 10.43 -0.71
CA ALA A 136 -16.65 10.76 -0.61
C ALA A 136 -15.86 10.47 -1.90
N TYR A 137 -16.29 9.44 -2.65
CA TYR A 137 -15.71 9.09 -3.93
C TYR A 137 -16.01 10.14 -4.99
N VAL A 138 -17.28 10.56 -5.12
CA VAL A 138 -17.72 11.52 -6.14
C VAL A 138 -17.20 12.93 -5.81
N SER A 139 -17.25 13.35 -4.55
CA SER A 139 -16.79 14.68 -4.11
C SER A 139 -15.30 14.90 -4.39
N ASN A 140 -14.48 13.85 -4.33
CA ASN A 140 -13.02 13.93 -4.52
C ASN A 140 -12.53 13.41 -5.87
N PHE A 141 -13.41 13.11 -6.82
CA PHE A 141 -13.02 12.52 -8.10
C PHE A 141 -11.94 13.34 -8.85
N GLY A 142 -12.11 14.66 -8.92
CA GLY A 142 -11.13 15.55 -9.57
C GLY A 142 -9.77 15.57 -8.86
N ARG A 143 -9.78 15.67 -7.53
CA ARG A 143 -8.55 15.67 -6.71
C ARG A 143 -7.84 14.33 -6.78
N ALA A 144 -8.60 13.25 -6.78
CA ALA A 144 -8.07 11.90 -6.90
C ALA A 144 -7.42 11.65 -8.25
N THR A 145 -7.98 12.18 -9.33
CA THR A 145 -7.38 12.11 -10.66
C THR A 145 -6.01 12.81 -10.69
N LEU A 146 -5.92 14.04 -10.16
CA LEU A 146 -4.66 14.78 -10.09
C LEU A 146 -3.63 14.10 -9.19
N PHE A 147 -4.07 13.54 -8.06
CA PHE A 147 -3.20 12.74 -7.20
C PHE A 147 -2.67 11.51 -7.92
N ASN A 148 -3.53 10.77 -8.63
CA ASN A 148 -3.15 9.56 -9.33
C ASN A 148 -2.13 9.84 -10.44
N LEU A 149 -2.31 10.92 -11.19
CA LEU A 149 -1.34 11.38 -12.18
C LEU A 149 0.02 11.70 -11.54
N ALA A 150 0.04 12.42 -10.43
CA ALA A 150 1.28 12.68 -9.71
C ALA A 150 1.90 11.39 -9.14
N SER A 151 1.08 10.44 -8.69
CA SER A 151 1.52 9.15 -8.16
C SER A 151 2.16 8.26 -9.23
N LEU A 152 1.72 8.35 -10.49
CA LEU A 152 2.32 7.65 -11.62
C LEU A 152 3.74 8.11 -11.93
N ILE A 153 4.05 9.38 -11.68
CA ILE A 153 5.38 9.95 -11.93
C ILE A 153 6.32 9.72 -10.74
N THR A 154 5.77 9.60 -9.52
CA THR A 154 6.56 9.58 -8.28
C THR A 154 6.59 8.20 -7.61
N ILE A 155 5.43 7.71 -7.14
CA ILE A 155 5.34 6.48 -6.34
C ILE A 155 5.51 5.24 -7.21
N VAL A 156 4.93 5.21 -8.41
CA VAL A 156 4.96 4.03 -9.28
C VAL A 156 6.39 3.68 -9.73
N PRO A 157 7.21 4.61 -10.26
CA PRO A 157 8.58 4.31 -10.64
C PRO A 157 9.43 3.91 -9.44
N LEU A 158 9.19 4.53 -8.28
CA LEU A 158 9.88 4.17 -7.04
C LEU A 158 9.52 2.75 -6.56
N ASN A 159 8.24 2.36 -6.65
CA ASN A 159 7.84 0.98 -6.35
C ASN A 159 8.52 -0.02 -7.31
N PHE A 160 8.54 0.28 -8.61
CA PHE A 160 9.26 -0.56 -9.58
C PHE A 160 10.75 -0.67 -9.25
N ALA A 161 11.41 0.44 -8.94
CA ALA A 161 12.82 0.45 -8.56
C ALA A 161 13.10 -0.40 -7.32
N ILE A 162 12.23 -0.33 -6.29
CA ILE A 162 12.37 -1.14 -5.07
C ILE A 162 12.20 -2.63 -5.38
N TRP A 163 11.16 -3.02 -6.12
CA TRP A 163 10.87 -4.43 -6.42
C TRP A 163 11.91 -5.04 -7.38
N ILE A 164 12.25 -4.34 -8.46
CA ILE A 164 13.27 -4.78 -9.42
C ILE A 164 14.64 -4.84 -8.74
N GLY A 165 14.99 -3.81 -7.96
CA GLY A 165 16.23 -3.78 -7.19
C GLY A 165 16.34 -4.94 -6.21
N ALA A 166 15.25 -5.26 -5.49
CA ALA A 166 15.20 -6.40 -4.59
C ALA A 166 15.37 -7.74 -5.33
N TYR A 167 14.72 -7.91 -6.50
CA TYR A 167 14.89 -9.13 -7.30
C TYR A 167 16.33 -9.32 -7.80
N PHE A 168 16.96 -8.27 -8.33
CA PHE A 168 18.36 -8.33 -8.78
C PHE A 168 19.33 -8.58 -7.62
N MET A 169 19.09 -7.93 -6.48
CA MET A 169 19.88 -8.14 -5.28
C MET A 169 19.77 -9.60 -4.80
N ALA A 170 18.55 -10.13 -4.74
CA ALA A 170 18.32 -11.50 -4.30
C ALA A 170 18.96 -12.53 -5.24
N SER A 171 18.77 -12.39 -6.56
CA SER A 171 19.31 -13.35 -7.55
C SER A 171 20.84 -13.36 -7.57
N ARG A 172 21.50 -12.19 -7.47
CA ARG A 172 22.96 -12.07 -7.45
C ARG A 172 23.58 -12.56 -6.15
N LEU A 173 22.95 -12.28 -5.02
CA LEU A 173 23.46 -12.70 -3.71
C LEU A 173 23.22 -14.18 -3.46
N TYR A 174 22.10 -14.75 -3.93
CA TYR A 174 21.81 -16.18 -3.80
C TYR A 174 22.90 -17.03 -4.44
N ALA A 175 23.41 -16.63 -5.60
CA ALA A 175 24.51 -17.32 -6.28
C ALA A 175 25.83 -17.36 -5.48
N LYS A 176 26.01 -16.48 -4.47
CA LYS A 176 27.24 -16.39 -3.67
C LYS A 176 27.10 -16.93 -2.25
N ILE A 177 25.96 -16.69 -1.60
CA ILE A 177 25.77 -16.89 -0.15
C ILE A 177 24.55 -17.79 0.15
N GLY A 178 23.84 -18.28 -0.87
CA GLY A 178 22.69 -19.19 -0.70
C GLY A 178 21.55 -18.56 0.11
N VAL A 179 20.98 -19.32 1.06
CA VAL A 179 19.77 -18.95 1.80
C VAL A 179 19.90 -17.64 2.61
N ILE A 180 21.09 -17.31 3.12
CA ILE A 180 21.32 -16.08 3.89
C ILE A 180 21.03 -14.83 3.04
N ALA A 181 21.25 -14.91 1.73
CA ALA A 181 20.94 -13.83 0.79
C ALA A 181 19.45 -13.48 0.78
N ILE A 182 18.58 -14.48 0.95
CA ILE A 182 17.12 -14.30 0.92
C ILE A 182 16.70 -13.47 2.13
N ILE A 183 17.17 -13.83 3.32
CA ILE A 183 16.86 -13.12 4.58
C ILE A 183 17.33 -11.67 4.50
N LEU A 184 18.55 -11.43 4.02
CA LEU A 184 19.11 -10.09 3.90
C LEU A 184 18.33 -9.24 2.90
N THR A 185 17.91 -9.83 1.77
CA THR A 185 17.08 -9.13 0.77
C THR A 185 15.70 -8.77 1.34
N PHE A 186 15.06 -9.68 2.09
CA PHE A 186 13.78 -9.39 2.75
C PHE A 186 13.91 -8.24 3.76
N LEU A 187 14.98 -8.22 4.55
CA LEU A 187 15.23 -7.14 5.51
C LEU A 187 15.38 -5.79 4.80
N VAL A 188 16.19 -5.73 3.75
CA VAL A 188 16.38 -4.51 2.95
C VAL A 188 15.07 -4.07 2.29
N LEU A 189 14.28 -5.02 1.77
CA LEU A 189 12.97 -4.73 1.18
C LEU A 189 12.00 -4.13 2.19
N ILE A 190 11.92 -4.68 3.41
CA ILE A 190 11.09 -4.12 4.48
C ILE A 190 11.57 -2.72 4.84
N LEU A 191 12.89 -2.50 4.94
CA LEU A 191 13.45 -1.18 5.23
C LEU A 191 13.13 -0.16 4.13
N LEU A 192 13.26 -0.51 2.85
CA LEU A 192 12.92 0.38 1.75
C LEU A 192 11.41 0.68 1.67
N LEU A 193 10.55 -0.32 1.90
CA LEU A 193 9.10 -0.12 1.92
C LEU A 193 8.65 0.75 3.08
N THR A 194 9.20 0.55 4.28
CA THR A 194 8.91 1.36 5.47
C THR A 194 9.39 2.79 5.28
N LEU A 195 10.58 2.97 4.71
CA LEU A 195 11.14 4.29 4.39
C LEU A 195 10.25 5.03 3.38
N LYS A 196 9.90 4.37 2.28
CA LYS A 196 8.98 4.91 1.27
C LYS A 196 7.64 5.31 1.88
N ASN A 197 6.99 4.41 2.61
CA ASN A 197 5.70 4.69 3.22
C ASN A 197 5.79 5.83 4.24
N THR A 198 6.90 5.96 4.96
CA THR A 198 7.13 7.08 5.89
C THR A 198 7.26 8.43 5.18
N PHE A 199 7.92 8.48 4.02
CA PHE A 199 8.04 9.71 3.24
C PHE A 199 6.71 10.16 2.64
N PHE A 200 5.93 9.23 2.09
CA PHE A 200 4.71 9.54 1.36
C PHE A 200 3.43 9.51 2.22
N SER A 201 3.51 9.10 3.48
CA SER A 201 2.35 9.01 4.39
C SER A 201 1.63 10.33 4.57
N GLY A 202 2.36 11.45 4.65
CA GLY A 202 1.78 12.78 4.82
C GLY A 202 1.09 13.36 3.58
N TRP A 203 1.24 12.74 2.41
CA TRP A 203 0.78 13.32 1.15
C TRP A 203 -0.75 13.35 1.03
N LYS A 204 -1.41 12.19 1.21
CA LYS A 204 -2.86 12.09 1.11
C LYS A 204 -3.59 12.83 2.25
N PRO A 205 -3.15 12.74 3.52
CA PRO A 205 -3.70 13.57 4.59
C PRO A 205 -3.60 15.07 4.33
N ALA A 206 -2.46 15.58 3.86
CA ALA A 206 -2.30 17.00 3.56
C ALA A 206 -3.25 17.49 2.44
N LEU A 207 -3.48 16.64 1.43
CA LEU A 207 -4.43 16.91 0.35
C LEU A 207 -5.86 17.11 0.88
N ILE A 208 -6.28 16.26 1.83
CA ILE A 208 -7.68 16.20 2.29
C ILE A 208 -7.94 17.17 3.43
N VAL A 209 -7.04 17.26 4.40
CA VAL A 209 -7.21 18.11 5.59
C VAL A 209 -7.14 19.60 5.23
N HIS A 210 -6.19 19.99 4.38
CA HIS A 210 -5.97 21.40 4.04
C HIS A 210 -6.42 21.78 2.62
N ASN A 211 -7.01 20.85 1.87
CA ASN A 211 -7.48 21.07 0.50
C ASN A 211 -6.41 21.73 -0.42
N GLN A 212 -5.17 21.30 -0.27
CA GLN A 212 -4.02 21.85 -1.00
C GLN A 212 -3.89 21.21 -2.39
N PRO A 213 -3.25 21.88 -3.37
CA PRO A 213 -2.95 21.25 -4.64
C PRO A 213 -1.92 20.12 -4.47
N THR A 214 -1.98 19.11 -5.33
CA THR A 214 -1.28 17.81 -5.18
C THR A 214 0.21 17.92 -4.85
N PHE A 215 0.97 18.75 -5.56
CA PHE A 215 2.42 18.88 -5.33
C PHE A 215 2.76 19.70 -4.08
N VAL A 216 1.92 20.67 -3.72
CA VAL A 216 2.08 21.43 -2.45
C VAL A 216 1.76 20.52 -1.27
N ALA A 217 0.73 19.68 -1.39
CA ALA A 217 0.41 18.66 -0.40
C ALA A 217 1.55 17.64 -0.24
N LEU A 218 2.25 17.26 -1.32
CA LEU A 218 3.44 16.40 -1.23
C LEU A 218 4.54 17.08 -0.40
N LYS A 219 4.91 18.32 -0.76
CA LYS A 219 5.96 19.06 -0.04
C LYS A 219 5.61 19.24 1.44
N ASN A 220 4.40 19.68 1.73
CA ASN A 220 3.95 19.94 3.10
C ASN A 220 3.81 18.64 3.90
N GLY A 221 3.32 17.57 3.27
CA GLY A 221 3.23 16.24 3.86
C GLY A 221 4.61 15.70 4.26
N VAL A 222 5.59 15.79 3.36
CA VAL A 222 6.97 15.37 3.62
C VAL A 222 7.58 16.19 4.76
N VAL A 223 7.47 17.52 4.73
CA VAL A 223 7.97 18.41 5.80
C VAL A 223 7.32 18.09 7.14
N ALA A 224 6.02 17.79 7.17
CA ALA A 224 5.32 17.39 8.38
C ALA A 224 5.85 16.08 8.95
N MET A 225 6.10 15.07 8.09
CA MET A 225 6.62 13.77 8.50
C MET A 225 8.06 13.84 9.03
N PHE A 226 8.91 14.70 8.45
CA PHE A 226 10.28 14.88 8.92
C PHE A 226 10.38 15.32 10.39
N ARG A 227 9.38 16.04 10.91
CA ARG A 227 9.36 16.49 12.32
C ARG A 227 9.38 15.35 13.33
N ARG A 228 8.87 14.17 12.97
CA ARG A 228 8.83 12.97 13.83
C ARG A 228 9.27 11.72 13.08
N PHE A 229 10.21 11.89 12.16
CA PHE A 229 10.60 10.88 11.18
C PHE A 229 10.86 9.49 11.80
N PHE A 230 11.77 9.39 12.78
CA PHE A 230 12.13 8.11 13.40
C PHE A 230 10.97 7.42 14.12
N ARG A 231 10.07 8.19 14.74
CA ARG A 231 8.89 7.64 15.41
C ARG A 231 7.89 7.12 14.39
N THR A 232 7.65 7.88 13.32
CA THR A 232 6.78 7.46 12.22
C THR A 232 7.35 6.23 11.52
N LEU A 233 8.66 6.21 11.23
CA LEU A 233 9.37 5.08 10.65
C LEU A 233 9.22 3.81 11.49
N SER A 234 9.43 3.90 12.80
CA SER A 234 9.26 2.76 13.72
C SER A 234 7.82 2.23 13.72
N ASN A 235 6.81 3.12 13.70
CA ASN A 235 5.41 2.69 13.61
C ASN A 235 5.11 1.96 12.28
N TYR A 236 5.62 2.47 11.15
CA TYR A 236 5.47 1.77 9.86
C TYR A 236 6.20 0.44 9.84
N ALA A 237 7.40 0.34 10.43
CA ALA A 237 8.15 -0.91 10.52
C ALA A 237 7.36 -1.99 11.26
N ILE A 238 6.82 -1.65 12.43
CA ILE A 238 6.00 -2.58 13.22
C ILE A 238 4.75 -3.00 12.46
N ILE A 239 4.04 -2.05 11.85
CA ILE A 239 2.80 -2.34 11.11
C ILE A 239 3.07 -3.19 9.86
N ILE A 240 4.10 -2.87 9.07
CA ILE A 240 4.42 -3.62 7.86
C ILE A 240 4.87 -5.04 8.21
N LEU A 241 5.68 -5.22 9.25
CA LEU A 241 6.05 -6.54 9.76
C LEU A 241 4.82 -7.32 10.23
N ALA A 242 3.94 -6.69 11.02
CA ALA A 242 2.72 -7.34 11.51
C ALA A 242 1.80 -7.76 10.35
N LEU A 243 1.59 -6.88 9.36
CA LEU A 243 0.81 -7.18 8.17
C LEU A 243 1.44 -8.30 7.33
N LEU A 244 2.77 -8.32 7.19
CA LEU A 244 3.47 -9.38 6.47
C LEU A 244 3.26 -10.73 7.17
N ILE A 245 3.45 -10.78 8.49
CA ILE A 245 3.22 -11.98 9.29
C ILE A 245 1.77 -12.46 9.15
N ILE A 246 0.79 -11.57 9.37
CA ILE A 246 -0.63 -11.91 9.26
C ILE A 246 -0.99 -12.43 7.85
N ASN A 247 -0.46 -11.80 6.80
CA ASN A 247 -0.73 -12.25 5.43
C ASN A 247 -0.05 -13.58 5.11
N LEU A 248 1.20 -13.82 5.56
CA LEU A 248 1.88 -15.10 5.38
C LEU A 248 1.16 -16.24 6.09
N PHE A 249 0.80 -16.06 7.37
CA PHE A 249 0.00 -17.03 8.11
C PHE A 249 -1.38 -17.23 7.50
N GLY A 250 -2.00 -16.16 6.99
CA GLY A 250 -3.27 -16.23 6.27
C GLY A 250 -3.17 -17.13 5.04
N ILE A 251 -2.10 -17.00 4.26
CA ILE A 251 -1.85 -17.86 3.08
C ILE A 251 -1.68 -19.32 3.51
N SER A 252 -0.79 -19.60 4.46
CA SER A 252 -0.45 -20.96 4.85
C SER A 252 -1.61 -21.70 5.53
N LEU A 253 -2.39 -21.01 6.37
CA LEU A 253 -3.44 -21.66 7.18
C LEU A 253 -4.78 -21.80 6.45
N THR A 254 -5.08 -20.92 5.48
CA THR A 254 -6.41 -20.86 4.83
C THR A 254 -6.35 -21.06 3.33
N ALA A 255 -5.23 -21.58 2.81
CA ALA A 255 -4.96 -21.69 1.38
C ALA A 255 -5.20 -20.37 0.61
N GLY A 256 -4.92 -19.24 1.25
CA GLY A 256 -5.06 -17.91 0.66
C GLY A 256 -6.45 -17.25 0.79
N VAL A 257 -7.48 -17.93 1.31
CA VAL A 257 -8.83 -17.33 1.47
C VAL A 257 -8.80 -16.11 2.40
N ALA A 258 -7.97 -16.15 3.44
CA ALA A 258 -7.79 -15.03 4.36
C ALA A 258 -7.32 -13.75 3.66
N LEU A 259 -6.59 -13.84 2.54
CA LEU A 259 -6.09 -12.67 1.79
C LEU A 259 -7.23 -11.77 1.29
N VAL A 260 -8.40 -12.34 1.02
CA VAL A 260 -9.57 -11.60 0.55
C VAL A 260 -9.97 -10.51 1.56
N VAL A 261 -9.80 -10.79 2.86
CA VAL A 261 -10.13 -9.86 3.95
C VAL A 261 -8.89 -9.13 4.48
N THR A 262 -7.74 -9.80 4.57
CA THR A 262 -6.54 -9.19 5.13
C THR A 262 -5.94 -8.12 4.21
N LEU A 263 -6.10 -8.20 2.89
CA LEU A 263 -5.64 -7.17 1.95
C LEU A 263 -6.39 -5.83 2.08
N PRO A 264 -7.74 -5.77 2.08
CA PRO A 264 -8.45 -4.51 2.34
C PRO A 264 -8.21 -4.00 3.76
N LEU A 265 -8.08 -4.89 4.74
CA LEU A 265 -7.71 -4.53 6.12
C LEU A 265 -6.33 -3.85 6.18
N SER A 266 -5.33 -4.43 5.51
CA SER A 266 -3.97 -3.89 5.40
C SER A 266 -3.99 -2.47 4.84
N THR A 267 -4.78 -2.23 3.79
CA THR A 267 -4.90 -0.89 3.21
C THR A 267 -5.58 0.09 4.14
N LEU A 268 -6.66 -0.30 4.83
CA LEU A 268 -7.35 0.58 5.75
C LEU A 268 -6.46 0.95 6.94
N LEU A 269 -5.71 -0.02 7.48
CA LEU A 269 -4.78 0.20 8.58
C LEU A 269 -3.66 1.18 8.18
N CYS A 270 -3.09 1.05 6.98
CA CYS A 270 -2.12 2.02 6.47
C CYS A 270 -2.72 3.43 6.32
N ILE A 271 -3.94 3.54 5.80
CA ILE A 271 -4.62 4.84 5.63
C ILE A 271 -4.87 5.52 6.99
N ILE A 272 -5.31 4.77 8.00
CA ILE A 272 -5.50 5.31 9.34
C ILE A 272 -4.17 5.75 9.94
N LEU A 273 -3.10 4.96 9.76
CA LEU A 273 -1.77 5.33 10.24
C LEU A 273 -1.27 6.62 9.56
N ASP A 274 -1.48 6.78 8.25
CA ASP A 274 -1.14 7.99 7.50
C ASP A 274 -1.83 9.22 8.15
N GLN A 275 -3.14 9.11 8.41
CA GLN A 275 -3.93 10.19 9.02
C GLN A 275 -3.52 10.49 10.46
N VAL A 276 -3.44 9.48 11.33
CA VAL A 276 -3.07 9.67 12.75
C VAL A 276 -1.66 10.26 12.87
N SER A 277 -0.71 9.78 12.07
CA SER A 277 0.66 10.32 12.06
C SER A 277 0.69 11.77 11.59
N TYR A 278 -0.11 12.13 10.59
CA TYR A 278 -0.24 13.50 10.11
C TYR A 278 -0.84 14.45 11.17
N TYR A 279 -1.92 14.04 11.83
CA TYR A 279 -2.53 14.79 12.93
C TYR A 279 -1.56 14.99 14.10
N GLU A 280 -0.80 13.95 14.48
CA GLU A 280 0.22 14.05 15.52
C GLU A 280 1.37 15.00 15.15
N CYS A 281 1.79 15.04 13.88
CA CYS A 281 2.87 15.91 13.40
C CYS A 281 2.45 17.38 13.27
N MET A 282 1.20 17.64 12.88
CA MET A 282 0.65 18.99 12.82
C MET A 282 0.16 19.51 14.17
N GLY A 283 -0.06 18.61 15.13
CA GLY A 283 -0.57 18.97 16.45
C GLY A 283 -2.09 19.16 16.48
N MET A 284 -2.83 18.58 15.55
CA MET A 284 -4.29 18.70 15.51
C MET A 284 -4.97 17.74 16.50
N ARG A 285 -6.04 18.18 17.15
CA ARG A 285 -6.88 17.30 17.98
C ARG A 285 -7.67 16.35 17.08
N PHE A 286 -7.86 15.11 17.51
CA PHE A 286 -8.67 14.15 16.78
C PHE A 286 -9.45 13.22 17.70
N TYR A 287 -10.61 12.78 17.21
CA TYR A 287 -11.45 11.80 17.88
C TYR A 287 -10.93 10.38 17.59
N THR A 288 -10.83 9.56 18.63
CA THR A 288 -10.60 8.10 18.47
C THR A 288 -11.86 7.28 18.59
N ASP A 289 -12.77 7.76 19.43
CA ASP A 289 -14.07 7.19 19.70
C ASP A 289 -15.05 8.32 20.01
N GLY A 290 -16.35 8.02 20.11
CA GLY A 290 -17.39 9.00 20.42
C GLY A 290 -17.13 9.79 21.72
N GLU A 291 -16.37 9.21 22.65
CA GLU A 291 -16.11 9.78 23.98
C GLU A 291 -14.66 10.28 24.16
N HIS A 292 -13.72 9.90 23.29
CA HIS A 292 -12.28 10.12 23.52
C HIS A 292 -11.66 11.05 22.48
N VAL A 293 -11.42 12.31 22.88
CA VAL A 293 -10.67 13.32 22.10
C VAL A 293 -9.21 13.31 22.51
N ILE A 294 -8.33 13.13 21.53
CA ILE A 294 -6.88 13.12 21.76
C ILE A 294 -6.33 14.49 21.40
N THR A 295 -5.71 15.13 22.39
CA THR A 295 -4.91 16.33 22.18
C THR A 295 -3.44 15.93 22.06
N PRO A 296 -2.76 16.21 20.95
CA PRO A 296 -1.36 15.86 20.82
C PRO A 296 -0.49 16.74 21.74
N LYS A 297 0.58 16.15 22.30
CA LYS A 297 1.49 16.78 23.28
C LYS A 297 1.98 18.19 22.92
N LYS A 298 2.16 18.48 21.62
CA LYS A 298 2.59 19.81 21.16
C LYS A 298 1.53 20.88 21.42
N LEU A 299 0.27 20.55 21.15
CA LEU A 299 -0.86 21.45 21.40
C LEU A 299 -1.11 21.56 22.90
N GLU A 300 -0.98 20.46 23.66
CA GLU A 300 -1.08 20.51 25.13
C GLU A 300 -0.03 21.44 25.75
N GLN A 301 1.19 21.46 25.23
CA GLN A 301 2.23 22.40 25.68
C GLN A 301 1.85 23.84 25.34
N GLN A 302 1.42 24.12 24.09
CA GLN A 302 0.96 25.45 23.70
C GLN A 302 -0.23 25.94 24.52
N ASP A 303 -1.23 25.08 24.75
CA ASP A 303 -2.42 25.40 25.55
C ASP A 303 -2.04 25.67 27.02
N LYS A 304 -1.08 24.92 27.57
CA LYS A 304 -0.54 25.19 28.92
C LYS A 304 0.16 26.55 28.99
N PHE A 305 0.97 26.89 27.98
CA PHE A 305 1.64 28.20 27.93
C PHE A 305 0.65 29.35 27.74
N ALA A 306 -0.39 29.19 26.91
CA ALA A 306 -1.45 30.18 26.74
C ALA A 306 -2.21 30.41 28.05
N LYS A 307 -2.61 29.34 28.74
CA LYS A 307 -3.28 29.44 30.05
C LYS A 307 -2.43 30.11 31.12
N VAL A 308 -1.11 29.92 31.11
CA VAL A 308 -0.20 30.60 32.06
C VAL A 308 -0.07 32.08 31.73
N LYS A 309 -0.10 32.44 30.44
CA LYS A 309 -0.06 33.85 30.00
C LYS A 309 -1.33 34.61 30.38
N ASP A 310 -2.49 33.97 30.40
CA ASP A 310 -3.77 34.59 30.77
C ASP A 310 -3.94 34.79 32.30
N ILE A 311 -3.00 34.27 33.11
CA ILE A 311 -3.00 34.37 34.59
C ILE A 311 -2.05 35.48 35.09
N ILE A 312 -1.18 36.02 34.23
CA ILE A 312 -0.22 37.12 34.54
C ILE A 312 -0.76 38.42 33.96
#